data_AF-A0A5E4YHQ5-F1
#
_entry.id   AF-A0A5E4YHQ5-F1
#
_cell.length_a   1.000
_cell.length_b   1.000
_cell.length_c   1.000
_cell.angle_alpha   90.00
_cell.angle_beta   90.00
_cell.angle_gamma   90.00
#
_symmetry.space_group_name_H-M   'P 1'
#
loop_
_entity.id
_entity.type
_entity.pdbx_description
1 polymer ?
#
loop_
_entity_poly.entity_id
_entity_poly.type
_entity_poly.pdbx_seq_one_letter_code
_entity_poly.pdbx_strand_id
1 'polypeptide(L)'
;MKISRFPTQLHVGRVLEVLIVAGLAVICTPSGAAPATGSHMGTHDRNMASRPPVEARISDLHTRLQITSAQESLWQPVAQIMRDNATRTQSLLKARADGASHMSAVDDLRSYGQIAEAHADGIKTLTPAFEALYNSMSDVQKRNADLIFRNEGHHMGRKG
;
A
#
# COMPACT_ATOMS: atom_id res chain seq x y z
N MET A 1 -21.09 -54.93 -4.00
CA MET A 1 -20.52 -53.96 -4.96
C MET A 1 -19.95 -52.80 -4.15
N LYS A 2 -18.62 -52.75 -3.98
CA LYS A 2 -17.88 -51.66 -3.31
C LYS A 2 -17.80 -50.47 -4.28
N ILE A 3 -17.84 -49.23 -3.78
CA ILE A 3 -16.84 -48.16 -4.01
C ILE A 3 -17.16 -47.02 -3.02
N SER A 4 -16.23 -46.78 -2.09
CA SER A 4 -16.16 -45.62 -1.20
C SER A 4 -15.98 -44.31 -1.95
N ARG A 5 -16.53 -43.20 -1.43
CA ARG A 5 -16.08 -41.85 -1.76
C ARG A 5 -15.42 -41.23 -0.54
N PHE A 6 -14.08 -41.14 -0.58
CA PHE A 6 -13.32 -40.18 0.23
C PHE A 6 -12.78 -39.08 -0.72
N PRO A 7 -12.67 -37.83 -0.25
CA PRO A 7 -12.18 -36.71 -1.05
C PRO A 7 -10.66 -36.64 -1.01
N THR A 8 -10.03 -36.22 -2.11
CA THR A 8 -8.59 -35.93 -2.15
C THR A 8 -8.35 -34.55 -2.75
N GLN A 9 -7.45 -33.86 -2.04
CA GLN A 9 -6.98 -32.49 -2.15
C GLN A 9 -6.24 -32.14 -3.45
N LEU A 10 -6.15 -30.82 -3.67
CA LEU A 10 -5.11 -30.01 -4.35
C LEU A 10 -4.56 -30.45 -5.71
N HIS A 11 -4.74 -29.59 -6.73
CA HIS A 11 -3.72 -29.12 -7.67
C HIS A 11 -4.12 -27.68 -8.08
N VAL A 12 -3.44 -26.64 -7.60
CA VAL A 12 -2.37 -25.91 -8.31
C VAL A 12 -2.68 -25.70 -9.79
N GLY A 13 -2.94 -24.45 -10.19
CA GLY A 13 -3.13 -24.10 -11.58
C GLY A 13 -3.54 -22.66 -11.78
N ARG A 14 -2.59 -21.73 -11.60
CA ARG A 14 -2.67 -20.39 -12.21
C ARG A 14 -2.85 -20.59 -13.72
N VAL A 15 -3.91 -20.04 -14.29
CA VAL A 15 -3.97 -19.80 -15.73
C VAL A 15 -4.37 -18.35 -15.95
N LEU A 16 -3.39 -17.63 -16.47
CA LEU A 16 -3.47 -16.39 -17.21
C LEU A 16 -4.34 -16.64 -18.45
N GLU A 17 -5.53 -16.06 -18.53
CA GLU A 17 -6.33 -15.95 -19.77
C GLU A 17 -6.69 -14.46 -19.88
N VAL A 18 -5.99 -13.69 -20.72
CA VAL A 18 -6.11 -13.63 -22.18
C VAL A 18 -7.39 -12.89 -22.59
N LEU A 19 -7.13 -11.77 -23.25
CA LEU A 19 -8.01 -10.93 -24.03
C LEU A 19 -8.81 -11.79 -25.03
N ILE A 20 -10.15 -11.81 -24.93
CA ILE A 20 -11.02 -12.30 -26.00
C ILE A 20 -11.77 -11.11 -26.60
N VAL A 21 -11.44 -10.80 -27.84
CA VAL A 21 -12.23 -9.98 -28.76
C VAL A 21 -12.96 -10.92 -29.72
N ALA A 22 -14.29 -10.95 -29.65
CA ALA A 22 -15.29 -11.33 -30.67
C ALA A 22 -16.65 -11.42 -29.95
N GLY A 23 -17.81 -10.91 -30.37
CA GLY A 23 -18.29 -10.29 -31.59
C GLY A 23 -19.82 -10.46 -31.64
N LEU A 24 -20.55 -9.36 -31.87
CA LEU A 24 -21.93 -9.23 -32.40
C LEU A 24 -23.17 -9.72 -31.60
N ALA A 25 -23.87 -8.73 -31.03
CA ALA A 25 -25.31 -8.55 -31.25
C ALA A 25 -25.62 -7.05 -31.32
N VAL A 26 -26.04 -6.59 -32.51
CA VAL A 26 -26.53 -5.22 -32.77
C VAL A 26 -27.98 -5.15 -32.32
N ILE A 27 -28.28 -4.23 -31.39
CA ILE A 27 -29.61 -3.61 -31.29
C ILE A 27 -29.37 -2.11 -31.18
N CYS A 28 -29.80 -1.38 -32.21
CA CYS A 28 -29.68 0.07 -32.31
C CYS A 28 -30.89 0.71 -31.61
N THR A 29 -30.66 1.50 -30.56
CA THR A 29 -31.63 2.50 -30.05
C THR A 29 -30.90 3.83 -29.91
N PRO A 30 -31.31 4.89 -30.64
CA PRO A 30 -30.65 6.18 -30.53
C PRO A 30 -31.18 6.97 -29.32
N SER A 31 -30.35 7.89 -28.84
CA SER A 31 -30.66 9.01 -27.94
C SER A 31 -30.20 8.85 -26.49
N GLY A 32 -29.24 9.71 -26.12
CA GLY A 32 -28.82 9.94 -24.74
C GLY A 32 -27.31 9.83 -24.56
N ALA A 33 -26.56 10.85 -24.98
CA ALA A 33 -25.17 11.01 -24.58
C ALA A 33 -25.09 11.14 -23.04
N ALA A 34 -24.67 10.07 -22.37
CA ALA A 34 -24.25 10.10 -20.98
C ALA A 34 -22.73 10.36 -20.93
N PRO A 35 -22.24 11.22 -20.02
CA PRO A 35 -20.83 11.58 -19.99
C PRO A 35 -20.00 10.34 -19.63
N ALA A 36 -18.89 10.18 -20.33
CA ALA A 36 -17.83 9.26 -19.91
C ALA A 36 -17.44 9.61 -18.47
N THR A 37 -17.78 8.74 -17.53
CA THR A 37 -17.16 8.73 -16.20
C THR A 37 -15.68 8.46 -16.41
N GLY A 38 -14.92 9.55 -16.50
CA GLY A 38 -13.47 9.53 -16.55
C GLY A 38 -12.93 8.74 -15.36
N SER A 39 -12.13 7.74 -15.68
CA SER A 39 -10.97 7.27 -14.92
C SER A 39 -11.09 7.35 -13.40
N HIS A 40 -11.42 6.21 -12.77
CA HIS A 40 -11.11 5.93 -11.37
C HIS A 40 -9.58 5.86 -11.08
N MET A 41 -8.74 6.20 -12.06
CA MET A 41 -7.29 6.32 -11.92
C MET A 41 -6.93 7.67 -11.26
N GLY A 42 -7.23 7.83 -9.98
CA GLY A 42 -6.87 9.10 -9.29
C GLY A 42 -7.30 9.23 -7.85
N THR A 43 -7.85 8.19 -7.22
CA THR A 43 -8.17 8.23 -5.78
C THR A 43 -6.99 7.80 -4.90
N HIS A 44 -6.03 7.06 -5.44
CA HIS A 44 -4.83 6.66 -4.68
C HIS A 44 -3.83 7.82 -4.57
N ASP A 45 -3.54 8.50 -5.69
CA ASP A 45 -2.59 9.62 -5.72
C ASP A 45 -3.09 10.83 -4.89
N ARG A 46 -4.39 11.14 -4.93
CA ARG A 46 -4.97 12.23 -4.12
C ARG A 46 -4.92 11.97 -2.61
N ASN A 47 -4.97 10.71 -2.17
CA ASN A 47 -4.90 10.38 -0.75
C ASN A 47 -3.47 10.48 -0.19
N MET A 48 -2.44 10.36 -1.03
CA MET A 48 -1.04 10.57 -0.61
C MET A 48 -0.72 12.05 -0.39
N ALA A 49 -1.28 12.93 -1.22
CA ALA A 49 -1.08 14.38 -1.13
C ALA A 49 -1.71 15.03 0.13
N SER A 50 -2.65 14.36 0.79
CA SER A 50 -3.32 14.85 2.01
C SER A 50 -2.79 14.25 3.32
N ARG A 51 -1.67 13.52 3.29
CA ARG A 51 -1.08 12.95 4.51
C ARG A 51 -0.45 14.04 5.37
N PRO A 52 -0.57 13.99 6.70
CA PRO A 52 0.18 14.88 7.57
C PRO A 52 1.69 14.79 7.28
N PRO A 53 2.45 15.88 7.50
CA PRO A 53 3.90 15.87 7.36
C PRO A 53 4.54 14.70 8.12
N VAL A 54 5.65 14.17 7.61
CA VAL A 54 6.29 12.98 8.20
C VAL A 54 6.63 13.17 9.68
N GLU A 55 7.09 14.35 10.09
CA GLU A 55 7.38 14.64 11.51
C GLU A 55 6.14 14.60 12.39
N ALA A 56 4.98 15.07 11.90
CA ALA A 56 3.72 14.98 12.65
C ALA A 56 3.31 13.52 12.86
N ARG A 57 3.51 12.66 11.85
CA ARG A 57 3.23 11.23 11.96
C ARG A 57 4.21 10.51 12.88
N ILE A 58 5.49 10.87 12.85
CA ILE A 58 6.51 10.32 13.74
C ILE A 58 6.17 10.70 15.19
N SER A 59 5.85 11.97 15.44
CA SER A 59 5.48 12.45 16.78
C SER A 59 4.19 11.80 17.31
N ASP A 60 3.16 11.69 16.48
CA ASP A 60 1.92 10.98 16.82
C ASP A 60 2.20 9.51 17.17
N LEU A 61 2.99 8.81 16.35
CA LEU A 61 3.31 7.41 16.59
C LEU A 61 4.16 7.21 17.86
N HIS A 62 5.15 8.06 18.11
CA HIS A 62 5.94 8.05 19.36
C HIS A 62 5.04 8.18 20.59
N THR A 63 4.14 9.16 20.56
CA THR A 63 3.17 9.43 21.63
C THR A 63 2.24 8.25 21.83
N ARG A 64 1.64 7.75 20.76
CA ARG A 64 0.68 6.64 20.80
C ARG A 64 1.32 5.35 21.25
N LEU A 65 2.57 5.07 20.88
CA LEU A 65 3.33 3.91 21.35
C LEU A 65 3.84 4.07 22.80
N GLN A 66 3.69 5.27 23.39
CA GLN A 66 4.15 5.59 24.73
C GLN A 66 5.64 5.31 24.91
N ILE A 67 6.46 5.74 23.95
CA ILE A 67 7.90 5.51 23.99
C ILE A 67 8.49 6.16 25.25
N THR A 68 9.22 5.36 26.02
CA THR A 68 9.87 5.79 27.26
C THR A 68 11.29 6.28 26.99
N SER A 69 11.90 7.02 27.93
CA SER A 69 13.30 7.46 27.82
C SER A 69 14.28 6.29 27.65
N ALA A 70 13.98 5.12 28.21
CA ALA A 70 14.81 3.91 28.05
C ALA A 70 14.70 3.29 26.64
N GLN A 71 13.61 3.56 25.92
CA GLN A 71 13.35 3.06 24.56
C GLN A 71 13.80 4.05 23.47
N GLU A 72 14.19 5.27 23.83
CA GLU A 72 14.48 6.33 22.87
C GLU A 72 15.61 5.96 21.90
N SER A 73 16.64 5.25 22.36
CA SER A 73 17.72 4.76 21.50
C SER A 73 17.27 3.74 20.46
N LEU A 74 16.21 2.97 20.74
CA LEU A 74 15.58 2.04 19.80
C LEU A 74 14.55 2.73 18.90
N TRP A 75 13.96 3.83 19.36
CA TRP A 75 13.02 4.63 18.58
C TRP A 75 13.72 5.46 17.49
N GLN A 76 14.87 6.06 17.77
CA GLN A 76 15.54 6.96 16.82
C GLN A 76 15.82 6.31 15.45
N PRO A 77 16.31 5.05 15.35
CA PRO A 77 16.43 4.35 14.07
C PRO A 77 15.09 4.17 13.34
N VAL A 78 14.02 3.85 14.06
CA VAL A 78 12.66 3.71 13.49
C VAL A 78 12.21 5.03 12.88
N ALA A 79 12.33 6.12 13.63
CA ALA A 79 11.97 7.47 13.17
C ALA A 79 12.80 7.88 11.94
N GLN A 80 14.10 7.59 11.93
CA GLN A 80 14.96 7.92 10.81
C GLN A 80 14.55 7.17 9.54
N ILE A 81 14.28 5.86 9.64
CA ILE A 81 13.82 5.06 8.49
C ILE A 81 12.47 5.59 7.97
N MET A 82 11.57 6.04 8.85
CA MET A 82 10.32 6.68 8.43
C MET A 82 10.56 7.97 7.63
N ARG A 83 11.54 8.80 8.01
CA ARG A 83 11.93 10.01 7.27
C ARG A 83 12.54 9.69 5.92
N ASP A 84 13.45 8.72 5.88
CA ASP A 84 14.14 8.31 4.66
C ASP A 84 13.14 7.73 3.64
N ASN A 85 12.23 6.88 4.12
CA ASN A 85 11.15 6.31 3.31
C ASN A 85 10.22 7.40 2.77
N ALA A 86 9.84 8.37 3.60
CA ALA A 86 9.00 9.49 3.18
C ALA A 86 9.70 10.36 2.12
N THR A 87 10.98 10.66 2.33
CA THR A 87 11.79 11.45 1.40
C THR A 87 11.90 10.74 0.05
N ARG A 88 12.26 9.45 0.04
CA ARG A 88 12.39 8.66 -1.18
C ARG A 88 11.08 8.59 -1.96
N THR A 89 9.98 8.30 -1.27
CA THR A 89 8.65 8.22 -1.90
C THR A 89 8.23 9.58 -2.45
N GLN A 90 8.43 10.67 -1.70
CA GLN A 90 8.11 12.01 -2.14
C GLN A 90 8.93 12.43 -3.37
N SER A 91 10.22 12.09 -3.42
CA SER A 91 11.06 12.35 -4.59
C SER A 91 10.57 11.62 -5.84
N LEU A 92 10.19 10.35 -5.72
CA LEU A 92 9.65 9.56 -6.84
C LEU A 92 8.31 10.09 -7.32
N LEU A 93 7.40 10.43 -6.40
CA LEU A 93 6.11 11.03 -6.72
C LEU A 93 6.29 12.39 -7.41
N LYS A 94 7.21 13.22 -6.93
CA LYS A 94 7.53 14.51 -7.55
C LYS A 94 8.11 14.33 -8.95
N ALA A 95 9.09 13.44 -9.13
CA ALA A 95 9.67 13.17 -10.44
C ALA A 95 8.63 12.70 -11.46
N ARG A 96 7.70 11.84 -11.02
CA ARG A 96 6.57 11.40 -11.84
C ARG A 96 5.64 12.55 -12.19
N ALA A 97 5.25 13.37 -11.21
CA ALA A 97 4.37 14.52 -11.44
C ALA A 97 4.98 15.54 -12.40
N ASP A 98 6.27 15.87 -12.21
CA ASP A 98 7.00 16.82 -13.05
C ASP A 98 7.21 16.26 -14.49
N GLY A 99 7.32 14.94 -14.65
CA GLY A 99 7.49 14.26 -15.93
C GLY A 99 6.20 13.85 -16.65
N ALA A 100 5.04 13.92 -16.01
CA ALA A 100 3.80 13.26 -16.45
C ALA A 100 3.35 13.63 -17.86
N SER A 101 3.57 14.88 -18.30
CA SER A 101 3.20 15.35 -19.65
C SER A 101 4.10 14.85 -20.78
N HIS A 102 5.25 14.24 -20.45
CA HIS A 102 6.29 13.87 -21.40
C HIS A 102 6.70 12.38 -21.34
N MET A 103 6.12 11.61 -20.42
CA MET A 103 6.43 10.18 -20.27
C MET A 103 5.75 9.34 -21.36
N SER A 104 6.47 8.36 -21.89
CA SER A 104 5.85 7.29 -22.68
C SER A 104 5.02 6.37 -21.79
N ALA A 105 4.14 5.55 -22.38
CA ALA A 105 3.38 4.55 -21.61
C ALA A 105 4.28 3.56 -20.85
N VAL A 106 5.45 3.23 -21.40
CA VAL A 106 6.43 2.34 -20.75
C VAL A 106 7.10 3.03 -19.56
N ASP A 107 7.42 4.32 -19.69
CA ASP A 107 7.99 5.11 -18.61
C ASP A 107 6.98 5.29 -17.47
N ASP A 108 5.70 5.50 -17.80
CA ASP A 108 4.64 5.60 -16.81
C ASP A 108 4.53 4.31 -15.98
N LEU A 109 4.48 3.14 -16.63
CA LEU A 109 4.49 1.84 -15.95
C LEU A 109 5.75 1.64 -15.09
N ARG A 110 6.92 2.06 -15.60
CA ARG A 110 8.18 1.98 -14.84
C ARG A 110 8.14 2.83 -13.57
N SER A 111 7.55 4.03 -13.63
CA SER A 111 7.44 4.92 -12.48
C SER A 111 6.60 4.31 -11.35
N TYR A 112 5.50 3.63 -11.70
CA TYR A 112 4.72 2.86 -10.73
C TYR A 112 5.54 1.73 -10.10
N GLY A 113 6.31 1.01 -10.91
CA GLY A 113 7.22 -0.03 -10.44
C GLY A 113 8.23 0.50 -9.42
N GLN A 114 8.86 1.64 -9.70
CA GLN A 114 9.83 2.28 -8.79
C GLN A 114 9.20 2.73 -7.47
N ILE A 115 7.98 3.26 -7.50
CA ILE A 115 7.25 3.66 -6.29
C ILE A 115 6.89 2.42 -5.46
N ALA A 116 6.41 1.34 -6.09
CA ALA A 116 6.09 0.10 -5.42
C ALA A 116 7.32 -0.57 -4.79
N GLU A 117 8.44 -0.58 -5.52
CA GLU A 117 9.74 -1.07 -5.04
C GLU A 117 10.23 -0.26 -3.84
N ALA A 118 10.19 1.08 -3.91
CA ALA A 118 10.57 1.94 -2.79
C ALA A 118 9.71 1.69 -1.54
N HIS A 119 8.41 1.41 -1.72
CA HIS A 119 7.54 1.05 -0.61
C HIS A 119 7.90 -0.31 0.00
N ALA A 120 8.18 -1.32 -0.83
CA ALA A 120 8.58 -2.64 -0.37
C ALA A 120 9.93 -2.60 0.37
N ASP A 121 10.91 -1.90 -0.18
CA ASP A 121 12.22 -1.68 0.46
C ASP A 121 12.07 -0.94 1.78
N GLY A 122 11.21 0.08 1.83
CA GLY A 122 10.94 0.82 3.04
C GLY A 122 10.35 -0.03 4.17
N ILE A 123 9.48 -1.00 3.84
CA ILE A 123 8.97 -1.98 4.81
C ILE A 123 10.11 -2.90 5.26
N LYS A 124 10.88 -3.44 4.31
CA LYS A 124 11.99 -4.37 4.58
C LYS A 124 13.03 -3.77 5.53
N THR A 125 13.32 -2.46 5.41
CA THR A 125 14.26 -1.77 6.31
C THR A 125 13.63 -1.42 7.64
N LEU A 126 12.35 -1.03 7.67
CA LEU A 126 11.64 -0.64 8.89
C LEU A 126 11.39 -1.82 9.84
N THR A 127 11.03 -3.00 9.31
CA THR A 127 10.66 -4.18 10.09
C THR A 127 11.69 -4.55 11.17
N PRO A 128 12.99 -4.77 10.88
CA PRO A 128 13.94 -5.17 11.92
C PRO A 128 14.17 -4.08 12.99
N ALA A 129 14.15 -2.80 12.61
CA ALA A 129 14.28 -1.70 13.57
C ALA A 129 13.07 -1.64 14.51
N PHE A 130 11.87 -1.79 13.95
CA PHE A 130 10.64 -1.81 14.74
C PHE A 130 10.54 -3.07 15.61
N GLU A 131 11.01 -4.23 15.14
CA GLU A 131 11.06 -5.46 15.91
C GLU A 131 11.94 -5.31 17.17
N ALA A 132 13.13 -4.70 17.04
CA ALA A 132 13.99 -4.41 18.18
C ALA A 132 13.29 -3.51 19.21
N LEU A 133 12.61 -2.46 18.75
CA LEU A 133 11.81 -1.59 19.61
C LEU A 133 10.66 -2.36 20.27
N TYR A 134 9.88 -3.10 19.50
CA TYR A 134 8.73 -3.88 19.97
C TYR A 134 9.14 -4.90 21.04
N ASN A 135 10.29 -5.56 20.87
CA ASN A 135 10.78 -6.52 21.85
C ASN A 135 11.15 -5.87 23.19
N SER A 136 11.49 -4.58 23.21
CA SER A 136 11.72 -3.80 24.45
C SER A 136 10.44 -3.26 25.11
N MET A 137 9.28 -3.40 24.47
CA MET A 137 8.00 -2.89 24.97
C MET A 137 7.41 -3.79 26.06
N SER A 138 6.73 -3.17 27.02
CA SER A 138 5.86 -3.89 27.97
C SER A 138 4.69 -4.58 27.26
N ASP A 139 4.05 -5.56 27.89
CA ASP A 139 2.87 -6.24 27.33
C ASP A 139 1.69 -5.30 27.03
N VAL A 140 1.59 -4.20 27.77
CA VAL A 140 0.58 -3.15 27.52
C VAL A 140 0.93 -2.38 26.25
N GLN A 141 2.18 -1.94 26.13
CA GLN A 141 2.67 -1.25 24.93
C GLN A 141 2.58 -2.14 23.67
N LYS A 142 2.97 -3.41 23.75
CA LYS A 142 2.86 -4.37 22.64
C LYS A 142 1.42 -4.51 22.15
N ARG A 143 0.47 -4.74 23.06
CA ARG A 143 -0.97 -4.82 22.70
C ARG A 143 -1.47 -3.54 22.04
N ASN A 144 -1.05 -2.38 22.54
CA ASN A 144 -1.40 -1.09 21.96
C ASN A 144 -0.77 -0.89 20.57
N ALA A 145 0.50 -1.25 20.39
CA ALA A 145 1.16 -1.26 19.09
C ALA A 145 0.39 -2.15 18.09
N ASP A 146 0.03 -3.37 18.49
CA ASP A 146 -0.74 -4.29 17.65
C ASP A 146 -2.10 -3.69 17.23
N LEU A 147 -2.75 -2.90 18.10
CA LEU A 147 -4.01 -2.22 17.78
C LEU A 147 -3.80 -1.06 16.80
N ILE A 148 -2.75 -0.25 16.99
CA ILE A 148 -2.38 0.85 16.10
C ILE A 148 -2.19 0.33 14.67
N PHE A 149 -1.37 -0.71 14.50
CA PHE A 149 -1.05 -1.25 13.17
C PHE A 149 -2.20 -2.06 12.55
N ARG A 150 -3.04 -2.74 13.35
CA ARG A 150 -4.27 -3.38 12.83
C ARG A 150 -5.25 -2.34 12.27
N ASN A 151 -5.49 -1.26 13.01
CA ASN A 151 -6.47 -0.24 12.60
C ASN A 151 -6.01 0.57 11.39
N GLU A 152 -4.70 0.82 11.25
CA GLU A 152 -4.15 1.46 10.04
C GLU A 152 -4.27 0.58 8.78
N GLY A 153 -4.21 -0.74 8.91
CA GLY A 153 -4.48 -1.67 7.80
C GLY A 153 -5.94 -1.65 7.32
N HIS A 154 -6.89 -1.39 8.20
CA HIS A 154 -8.33 -1.37 7.86
C HIS A 154 -8.79 -0.10 7.12
N HIS A 155 -8.04 1.00 7.17
CA HIS A 155 -8.36 2.21 6.40
C HIS A 155 -8.14 2.06 4.89
N MET A 156 -7.37 1.06 4.45
CA MET A 156 -7.16 0.77 3.02
C MET A 156 -8.25 -0.12 2.41
N GLY A 157 -9.14 -0.71 3.22
CA GLY A 157 -10.14 -1.69 2.77
C GLY A 157 -11.61 -1.25 2.87
N ARG A 158 -11.91 -0.08 3.46
CA ARG A 158 -13.30 0.37 3.65
C ARG A 158 -13.65 1.58 2.79
N LYS A 159 -14.04 1.30 1.55
CA LYS A 159 -15.04 2.09 0.83
C LYS A 159 -16.18 1.13 0.47
N GLY A 160 -17.27 1.23 1.22
CA GLY A 160 -18.59 0.84 0.72
C GLY A 160 -19.09 1.89 -0.25
#